data_AF-A0AA86AMJ5-F1
#
_entry.id   AF-A0AA86AMJ5-F1
#
_cell.length_a   1.000
_cell.length_b   1.000
_cell.length_c   1.000
_cell.angle_alpha   90.00
_cell.angle_beta   90.00
_cell.angle_gamma   90.00
#
_symmetry.space_group_name_H-M   'P 1'
#
loop_
_entity.id
_entity.type
_entity.pdbx_description
1 polymer ?
#
loop_
_entity_poly.entity_id
_entity_poly.type
_entity_poly.pdbx_seq_one_letter_code
_entity_poly.pdbx_strand_id
1 'polypeptide(L)'
;MKTLKKAWWIMAVFIGVLAYAESPKMALPFNITPEMYASFMAQNLANNLPQTFKHKDLSLVVTKVYAMQNKVFFQSTTTQYKQILAELNTYHTLPDDLKRQCKDFSKIAMVDKGVEYYLSVEEGSKKFVAKYDKEACSESFDPAQKIFIGGYNRYGMDMNGASKKENLAKKSSK
;
A
#
# COMPACT_ATOMS: atom_id res chain seq x y z
N MET A 1 -0.88 17.75 23.74
CA MET A 1 -0.07 17.40 22.55
C MET A 1 0.88 16.23 22.83
N LYS A 2 0.39 14.99 23.00
CA LYS A 2 1.25 13.78 23.14
C LYS A 2 0.65 12.51 22.50
N THR A 3 -0.58 12.58 21.99
CA THR A 3 -1.32 11.46 21.38
C THR A 3 -1.27 11.43 19.84
N LEU A 4 -0.86 12.53 19.19
CA LEU A 4 -0.71 12.67 17.74
C LEU A 4 0.46 11.88 17.10
N LYS A 5 1.26 11.14 17.88
CA LYS A 5 2.45 10.42 17.39
C LYS A 5 2.22 8.92 17.14
N LYS A 6 1.05 8.38 17.48
CA LYS A 6 0.81 6.92 17.53
C LYS A 6 -0.02 6.37 16.38
N ALA A 7 -0.46 7.22 15.47
CA ALA A 7 -1.38 6.84 14.41
C ALA A 7 -0.86 7.38 13.07
N TRP A 8 0.29 6.88 12.62
CA TRP A 8 0.89 7.36 11.35
C TRP A 8 1.44 6.23 10.46
N TRP A 9 1.18 4.96 10.81
CA TRP A 9 2.03 3.85 10.36
C TRP A 9 1.60 3.14 9.09
N ILE A 10 0.32 2.86 8.94
CA ILE A 10 -0.18 2.20 7.71
C ILE A 10 -0.06 3.16 6.52
N MET A 11 -0.04 4.46 6.82
CA MET A 11 0.20 5.49 5.84
C MET A 11 1.66 5.90 5.70
N ALA A 12 2.59 5.79 6.66
CA ALA A 12 3.97 6.30 6.47
C ALA A 12 4.73 5.66 5.29
N VAL A 13 4.47 4.39 4.99
CA VAL A 13 5.03 3.74 3.79
C VAL A 13 4.35 4.25 2.50
N PHE A 14 3.09 4.64 2.59
CA PHE A 14 2.37 5.36 1.53
C PHE A 14 2.61 6.90 1.55
N ILE A 15 3.09 7.48 2.66
CA ILE A 15 3.30 8.93 2.88
C ILE A 15 4.70 9.35 2.46
N GLY A 16 5.66 8.45 2.56
CA GLY A 16 6.90 8.60 1.82
C GLY A 16 6.65 8.95 0.35
N VAL A 17 5.71 8.22 -0.28
CA VAL A 17 5.20 8.52 -1.62
C VAL A 17 4.36 9.82 -1.63
N LEU A 18 3.61 10.12 -0.56
CA LEU A 18 2.82 11.37 -0.42
C LEU A 18 3.66 12.66 -0.41
N ALA A 19 4.85 12.68 0.19
CA ALA A 19 5.70 13.89 0.20
C ALA A 19 6.20 14.27 -1.21
N TYR A 20 6.14 13.34 -2.17
CA TYR A 20 6.48 13.59 -3.58
C TYR A 20 5.24 13.88 -4.45
N ALA A 21 4.04 13.53 -3.98
CA ALA A 21 2.77 13.86 -4.64
C ALA A 21 2.32 15.31 -4.40
N GLU A 22 2.96 16.03 -3.47
CA GLU A 22 2.87 17.50 -3.37
C GLU A 22 3.77 18.16 -4.43
N SER A 23 3.50 17.90 -5.71
CA SER A 23 3.94 18.74 -6.82
C SER A 23 2.81 18.85 -7.85
N PRO A 24 2.72 20.00 -8.53
CA PRO A 24 1.62 20.94 -8.45
C PRO A 24 0.27 20.36 -8.92
N LYS A 25 -0.83 20.95 -8.41
CA LYS A 25 -2.20 20.73 -8.90
C LYS A 25 -2.29 21.02 -10.40
N MET A 26 -1.92 20.07 -11.24
CA MET A 26 -2.22 20.12 -12.66
C MET A 26 -3.70 19.76 -12.79
N ALA A 27 -4.54 20.78 -12.81
CA ALA A 27 -5.90 20.66 -13.29
C ALA A 27 -5.84 20.34 -14.79
N LEU A 28 -5.66 19.06 -15.13
CA LEU A 28 -5.76 18.60 -16.50
C LEU A 28 -7.24 18.61 -16.90
N PRO A 29 -7.62 19.27 -17.99
CA PRO A 29 -9.02 19.48 -18.39
C PRO A 29 -9.73 18.23 -18.92
N PHE A 30 -9.11 17.04 -18.81
CA PHE A 30 -9.66 15.77 -19.28
C PHE A 30 -9.87 14.82 -18.09
N ASN A 31 -10.97 14.06 -18.12
CA ASN A 31 -11.28 13.09 -17.07
C ASN A 31 -10.26 11.93 -17.15
N ILE A 32 -9.20 11.99 -16.33
CA ILE A 32 -8.12 10.99 -16.32
C ILE A 32 -8.70 9.63 -15.91
N THR A 33 -8.43 8.57 -16.67
CA THR A 33 -8.82 7.21 -16.27
C THR A 33 -7.87 6.66 -15.20
N PRO A 34 -8.31 5.70 -14.37
CA PRO A 34 -7.44 5.07 -13.37
C PRO A 34 -6.15 4.49 -13.95
N GLU A 35 -6.20 3.93 -15.15
CA GLU A 35 -5.04 3.34 -15.84
C GLU A 35 -4.03 4.41 -16.28
N MET A 36 -4.53 5.54 -16.82
CA MET A 36 -3.69 6.68 -17.18
C MET A 36 -3.00 7.26 -15.95
N TYR A 37 -3.74 7.41 -14.86
CA TYR A 37 -3.20 7.91 -13.60
C TYR A 37 -2.15 6.98 -13.00
N ALA A 38 -2.44 5.66 -12.94
CA ALA A 38 -1.50 4.67 -12.43
C ALA A 38 -0.18 4.68 -13.22
N SER A 39 -0.27 4.74 -14.55
CA SER A 39 0.89 4.82 -15.44
C SER A 39 1.70 6.10 -15.24
N PHE A 40 1.02 7.25 -15.17
CA PHE A 40 1.65 8.53 -14.90
C PHE A 40 2.37 8.54 -13.54
N MET A 41 1.72 8.04 -12.49
CA MET A 41 2.31 7.98 -11.15
C MET A 41 3.58 7.12 -11.14
N ALA A 42 3.53 5.94 -11.75
CA ALA A 42 4.69 5.05 -11.82
C ALA A 42 5.86 5.67 -12.59
N GLN A 43 5.60 6.32 -13.72
CA GLN A 43 6.61 6.98 -14.53
C GLN A 43 7.30 8.14 -13.80
N ASN A 44 6.52 8.99 -13.12
CA ASN A 44 7.08 10.12 -12.37
C ASN A 44 7.96 9.67 -11.21
N LEU A 45 7.57 8.58 -10.53
CA LEU A 45 8.35 8.06 -9.42
C LEU A 45 9.59 7.29 -9.87
N ALA A 46 9.54 6.59 -11.01
CA ALA A 46 10.62 5.74 -11.48
C ALA A 46 11.97 6.48 -11.60
N ASN A 47 11.94 7.76 -11.98
CA ASN A 47 13.15 8.58 -12.15
C ASN A 47 13.84 8.97 -10.84
N ASN A 48 13.17 8.80 -9.70
CA ASN A 48 13.67 9.22 -8.38
C ASN A 48 14.03 8.03 -7.47
N LEU A 49 14.19 6.85 -8.06
CA LEU A 49 14.55 5.62 -7.35
C LEU A 49 16.06 5.34 -7.41
N PRO A 50 16.65 4.72 -6.38
CA PRO A 50 16.00 4.23 -5.17
C PRO A 50 15.66 5.35 -4.17
N GLN A 51 14.52 5.22 -3.50
CA GLN A 51 14.05 6.18 -2.50
C GLN A 51 13.88 5.53 -1.13
N THR A 52 14.48 6.14 -0.11
CA THR A 52 14.35 5.64 1.27
C THR A 52 13.21 6.36 1.99
N PHE A 53 12.30 5.58 2.56
CA PHE A 53 11.23 6.07 3.42
C PHE A 53 11.50 5.65 4.85
N LYS A 54 11.54 6.64 5.75
CA LYS A 54 11.81 6.46 7.17
C LYS A 54 10.60 6.89 7.99
N HIS A 55 10.35 6.17 9.08
CA HIS A 55 9.35 6.56 10.07
C HIS A 55 9.73 5.99 11.44
N LYS A 56 9.78 6.84 12.47
CA LYS A 56 10.50 6.55 13.73
C LYS A 56 11.86 5.90 13.42
N ASP A 57 12.09 4.69 13.92
CA ASP A 57 13.31 3.92 13.72
C ASP A 57 13.21 2.93 12.54
N LEU A 58 12.06 2.87 11.83
CA LEU A 58 11.85 1.96 10.70
C LEU A 58 12.21 2.62 9.37
N SER A 59 12.77 1.83 8.47
CA SER A 59 13.19 2.25 7.14
C SER A 59 12.84 1.20 6.10
N LEU A 60 12.39 1.65 4.94
CA LEU A 60 12.27 0.85 3.72
C LEU A 60 12.85 1.62 2.54
N VAL A 61 13.38 0.90 1.55
CA VAL A 61 13.94 1.49 0.34
C VAL A 61 13.12 1.01 -0.83
N VAL A 62 12.35 1.88 -1.47
CA VAL A 62 11.68 1.57 -2.74
C VAL A 62 12.73 1.59 -3.84
N THR A 63 12.87 0.46 -4.53
CA THR A 63 13.86 0.24 -5.59
C THR A 63 13.24 0.22 -6.97
N LYS A 64 11.95 -0.10 -7.07
CA LYS A 64 11.23 -0.13 -8.35
C LYS A 64 9.78 0.30 -8.17
N VAL A 65 9.28 1.08 -9.12
CA VAL A 65 7.86 1.40 -9.27
C VAL A 65 7.44 1.08 -10.69
N TYR A 66 6.30 0.43 -10.87
CA TYR A 66 5.71 0.16 -12.19
C TYR A 66 4.19 0.12 -12.09
N ALA A 67 3.51 0.26 -13.23
CA ALA A 67 2.06 0.17 -13.31
C ALA A 67 1.62 -0.95 -14.25
N MET A 68 0.46 -1.53 -13.97
CA MET A 68 -0.24 -2.47 -14.85
C MET A 68 -1.75 -2.24 -14.71
N GLN A 69 -2.43 -1.89 -15.80
CA GLN A 69 -3.83 -1.45 -15.76
C GLN A 69 -4.00 -0.29 -14.75
N ASN A 70 -4.97 -0.39 -13.85
CA ASN A 70 -5.26 0.54 -12.77
C ASN A 70 -4.39 0.32 -11.52
N LYS A 71 -3.34 -0.52 -11.58
CA LYS A 71 -2.54 -0.94 -10.43
C LYS A 71 -1.16 -0.33 -10.45
N VAL A 72 -0.73 0.25 -9.32
CA VAL A 72 0.63 0.76 -9.11
C VAL A 72 1.36 -0.16 -8.14
N PHE A 73 2.54 -0.65 -8.53
CA PHE A 73 3.36 -1.56 -7.76
C PHE A 73 4.64 -0.88 -7.30
N PHE A 74 4.90 -0.97 -6.00
CA PHE A 74 6.11 -0.51 -5.34
C PHE A 74 6.86 -1.76 -4.86
N GLN A 75 8.09 -1.93 -5.32
CA GLN A 75 9.01 -2.93 -4.78
C GLN A 75 9.98 -2.24 -3.85
N SER A 76 10.09 -2.78 -2.63
CA SER A 76 10.93 -2.20 -1.60
C SER A 76 11.69 -3.26 -0.82
N THR A 77 12.84 -2.86 -0.30
CA THR A 77 13.69 -3.67 0.56
C THR A 77 13.80 -3.05 1.95
N THR A 78 14.04 -3.88 2.96
CA THR A 78 14.26 -3.43 4.34
C THR A 78 15.16 -4.40 5.09
N THR A 79 15.84 -3.91 6.12
CA THR A 79 16.55 -4.74 7.12
C THR A 79 15.74 -4.93 8.41
N GLN A 80 14.53 -4.39 8.45
CA GLN A 80 13.67 -4.31 9.63
C GLN A 80 12.31 -4.99 9.37
N TYR A 81 12.34 -6.09 8.61
CA TYR A 81 11.13 -6.78 8.15
C TYR A 81 10.20 -7.18 9.31
N LYS A 82 10.79 -7.74 10.38
CA LYS A 82 10.04 -8.19 11.56
C LYS A 82 9.39 -7.03 12.29
N GLN A 83 10.10 -5.91 12.42
CA GLN A 83 9.62 -4.72 13.13
C GLN A 83 8.50 -4.04 12.34
N ILE A 84 8.62 -3.96 11.01
CA ILE A 84 7.57 -3.42 10.14
C ILE A 84 6.30 -4.29 10.24
N LEU A 85 6.43 -5.62 10.14
CA LEU A 85 5.27 -6.51 10.30
C LEU A 85 4.66 -6.43 11.70
N ALA A 86 5.47 -6.37 12.75
CA ALA A 86 4.98 -6.25 14.11
C ALA A 86 4.16 -4.97 14.29
N GLU A 87 4.67 -3.83 13.83
CA GLU A 87 3.95 -2.56 13.87
C GLU A 87 2.65 -2.62 13.05
N LEU A 88 2.68 -3.16 11.83
CA LEU A 88 1.48 -3.29 10.99
C LEU A 88 0.40 -4.16 11.65
N ASN A 89 0.78 -5.22 12.36
CA ASN A 89 -0.16 -6.13 13.03
C ASN A 89 -0.76 -5.56 14.33
N THR A 90 -0.27 -4.43 14.86
CA THR A 90 -0.85 -3.81 16.06
C THR A 90 -2.21 -3.15 15.80
N TYR A 91 -2.51 -2.82 14.54
CA TYR A 91 -3.72 -2.10 14.18
C TYR A 91 -4.81 -3.08 13.70
N HIS A 92 -5.85 -3.24 14.51
CA HIS A 92 -7.08 -3.96 14.11
C HIS A 92 -8.09 -3.04 13.41
N THR A 93 -7.99 -1.74 13.65
CA THR A 93 -8.69 -0.67 12.94
C THR A 93 -7.75 0.51 12.77
N LEU A 94 -7.97 1.33 11.74
CA LEU A 94 -7.26 2.60 11.62
C LEU A 94 -7.73 3.56 12.73
N PRO A 95 -6.81 4.22 13.45
CA PRO A 95 -7.13 5.40 14.28
C PRO A 95 -7.89 6.48 13.50
N ASP A 96 -8.72 7.29 14.15
CA ASP A 96 -9.61 8.25 13.48
C ASP A 96 -8.87 9.36 12.70
N ASP A 97 -7.75 9.82 13.24
CA ASP A 97 -6.85 10.76 12.55
C ASP A 97 -6.26 10.15 11.28
N LEU A 98 -5.90 8.86 11.32
CA LEU A 98 -5.49 8.10 10.15
C LEU A 98 -6.60 7.90 9.15
N LYS A 99 -7.83 7.60 9.60
CA LYS A 99 -8.97 7.46 8.69
C LYS A 99 -9.16 8.72 7.87
N ARG A 100 -9.03 9.90 8.49
CA ARG A 100 -9.13 11.18 7.78
C ARG A 100 -8.04 11.36 6.73
N GLN A 101 -6.78 11.19 7.10
CA GLN A 101 -5.66 11.34 6.16
C GLN A 101 -5.74 10.32 5.03
N CYS A 102 -6.15 9.09 5.34
CA CYS A 102 -6.36 8.01 4.38
C CYS A 102 -7.46 8.38 3.37
N LYS A 103 -8.60 8.92 3.83
CA LYS A 103 -9.68 9.42 2.96
C LYS A 103 -9.21 10.58 2.06
N ASP A 104 -8.40 11.49 2.60
CA ASP A 104 -7.87 12.62 1.82
C ASP A 104 -6.89 12.14 0.74
N PHE A 105 -6.00 11.20 1.08
CA PHE A 105 -5.11 10.57 0.11
C PHE A 105 -5.87 9.78 -0.95
N SER A 106 -6.89 9.01 -0.57
CA SER A 106 -7.69 8.20 -1.49
C SER A 106 -8.22 9.02 -2.68
N LYS A 107 -8.57 10.30 -2.45
CA LYS A 107 -9.01 11.22 -3.49
C LYS A 107 -7.87 11.69 -4.39
N ILE A 108 -6.72 12.02 -3.80
CA ILE A 108 -5.53 12.50 -4.53
C ILE A 108 -4.95 11.37 -5.40
N ALA A 109 -4.91 10.16 -4.84
CA ALA A 109 -4.39 8.94 -5.43
C ALA A 109 -5.36 8.23 -6.38
N MET A 110 -6.55 8.80 -6.62
CA MET A 110 -7.62 8.21 -7.44
C MET A 110 -8.03 6.78 -7.02
N VAL A 111 -7.84 6.43 -5.76
CA VAL A 111 -8.23 5.12 -5.22
C VAL A 111 -9.75 5.01 -5.09
N ASP A 112 -10.40 6.13 -4.76
CA ASP A 112 -11.86 6.25 -4.80
C ASP A 112 -12.43 6.06 -6.22
N LYS A 113 -11.61 6.35 -7.24
CA LYS A 113 -11.90 6.14 -8.67
C LYS A 113 -11.42 4.80 -9.20
N GLY A 114 -10.88 3.93 -8.35
CA GLY A 114 -10.53 2.55 -8.69
C GLY A 114 -9.05 2.28 -8.97
N VAL A 115 -8.14 3.22 -8.72
CA VAL A 115 -6.70 2.91 -8.70
C VAL A 115 -6.39 2.01 -7.50
N GLU A 116 -5.53 1.01 -7.69
CA GLU A 116 -5.05 0.15 -6.60
C GLU A 116 -3.54 0.27 -6.45
N TYR A 117 -3.06 0.22 -5.21
CA TYR A 117 -1.64 0.28 -4.91
C TYR A 117 -1.18 -0.97 -4.19
N TYR A 118 0.01 -1.44 -4.56
CA TYR A 118 0.60 -2.66 -4.03
C TYR A 118 2.03 -2.38 -3.61
N LEU A 119 2.29 -2.48 -2.31
CA LEU A 119 3.63 -2.38 -1.75
C LEU A 119 4.15 -3.78 -1.46
N SER A 120 5.20 -4.19 -2.17
CA SER A 120 5.99 -5.37 -1.87
C SER A 120 7.18 -4.98 -1.01
N VAL A 121 7.32 -5.62 0.16
CA VAL A 121 8.45 -5.41 1.08
C VAL A 121 9.23 -6.71 1.21
N GLU A 122 10.53 -6.65 0.92
CA GLU A 122 11.42 -7.81 0.84
C GLU A 122 12.62 -7.68 1.79
N GLU A 123 12.99 -8.79 2.43
CA GLU A 123 14.21 -8.96 3.22
C GLU A 123 14.78 -10.36 2.92
N GLY A 124 15.74 -10.44 1.98
CA GLY A 124 16.23 -11.71 1.48
C GLY A 124 15.12 -12.54 0.84
N SER A 125 14.85 -13.74 1.37
CA SER A 125 13.77 -14.62 0.90
C SER A 125 12.39 -14.29 1.50
N LYS A 126 12.32 -13.38 2.48
CA LYS A 126 11.05 -13.01 3.11
C LYS A 126 10.38 -11.90 2.32
N LYS A 127 9.07 -12.01 2.15
CA LYS A 127 8.26 -11.05 1.42
C LYS A 127 6.85 -10.95 2.01
N PHE A 128 6.37 -9.72 2.13
CA PHE A 128 4.94 -9.46 2.28
C PHE A 128 4.49 -8.41 1.26
N VAL A 129 3.19 -8.41 0.98
CA VAL A 129 2.55 -7.42 0.11
C VAL A 129 1.45 -6.72 0.90
N ALA A 130 1.44 -5.40 0.91
CA ALA A 130 0.33 -4.59 1.41
C ALA A 130 -0.45 -4.03 0.22
N LYS A 131 -1.77 -4.25 0.19
CA LYS A 131 -2.70 -3.72 -0.80
C LYS A 131 -3.40 -2.47 -0.27
N TYR A 132 -3.56 -1.46 -1.10
CA TYR A 132 -4.36 -0.28 -0.80
C TYR A 132 -5.32 -0.04 -1.97
N ASP A 133 -6.61 -0.25 -1.73
CA ASP A 133 -7.69 -0.16 -2.70
C ASP A 133 -8.86 0.65 -2.12
N LYS A 134 -9.98 0.74 -2.86
CA LYS A 134 -11.17 1.51 -2.46
C LYS A 134 -11.74 1.16 -1.08
N GLU A 135 -11.44 -0.02 -0.55
CA GLU A 135 -11.91 -0.45 0.78
C GLU A 135 -10.98 0.03 1.89
N ALA A 136 -9.74 0.40 1.53
CA ALA A 136 -8.86 1.11 2.43
C ALA A 136 -9.54 2.41 2.88
N CYS A 137 -9.36 2.77 4.16
CA CYS A 137 -9.99 3.93 4.78
C CYS A 137 -11.51 3.86 5.01
N SER A 138 -12.16 2.72 4.74
CA SER A 138 -13.54 2.50 5.18
C SER A 138 -13.64 2.49 6.71
N GLU A 139 -14.83 2.75 7.26
CA GLU A 139 -14.99 2.91 8.71
C GLU A 139 -14.65 1.66 9.51
N SER A 140 -14.90 0.49 8.92
CA SER A 140 -14.62 -0.86 9.42
C SER A 140 -13.34 -1.48 8.84
N PHE A 141 -12.47 -0.66 8.22
CA PHE A 141 -11.25 -1.16 7.59
C PHE A 141 -10.32 -1.84 8.60
N ASP A 142 -10.11 -3.14 8.42
CA ASP A 142 -9.07 -3.91 9.13
C ASP A 142 -7.82 -4.01 8.23
N PRO A 143 -6.70 -3.36 8.60
CA PRO A 143 -5.46 -3.37 7.83
C PRO A 143 -4.94 -4.78 7.53
N ALA A 144 -5.17 -5.74 8.42
CA ALA A 144 -4.67 -7.09 8.24
C ALA A 144 -5.40 -7.88 7.15
N GLN A 145 -6.55 -7.41 6.66
CA GLN A 145 -7.19 -7.96 5.47
C GLN A 145 -6.39 -7.69 4.20
N LYS A 146 -5.56 -6.63 4.21
CA LYS A 146 -4.80 -6.18 3.03
C LYS A 146 -3.29 -6.43 3.14
N ILE A 147 -2.82 -7.10 4.17
CA ILE A 147 -1.42 -7.52 4.32
C ILE A 147 -1.33 -9.01 4.02
N PHE A 148 -0.52 -9.39 3.03
CA PHE A 148 -0.40 -10.75 2.53
C PHE A 148 1.04 -11.26 2.71
N ILE A 149 1.19 -12.32 3.49
CA ILE A 149 2.48 -13.00 3.74
C ILE A 149 2.41 -14.37 3.09
N GLY A 150 3.35 -14.69 2.21
CA GLY A 150 3.30 -15.94 1.43
C GLY A 150 2.05 -16.07 0.55
N GLY A 151 1.46 -14.93 0.14
CA GLY A 151 0.29 -14.86 -0.72
C GLY A 151 -1.07 -14.86 0.00
N TYR A 152 -1.09 -14.94 1.33
CA TYR A 152 -2.34 -14.98 2.11
C TYR A 152 -2.33 -13.96 3.23
N ASN A 153 -3.49 -13.40 3.56
CA ASN A 153 -3.67 -12.52 4.71
C ASN A 153 -3.86 -13.32 6.01
N ARG A 154 -4.02 -12.62 7.15
CA ARG A 154 -4.17 -13.27 8.46
C ARG A 154 -5.38 -14.20 8.57
N TYR A 155 -6.34 -14.05 7.66
CA TYR A 155 -7.57 -14.84 7.59
C TYR A 155 -7.48 -16.01 6.62
N GLY A 156 -6.33 -16.24 5.99
CA GLY A 156 -6.13 -17.32 5.03
C GLY A 156 -6.74 -17.06 3.65
N MET A 157 -7.04 -15.80 3.34
CA MET A 157 -7.57 -15.36 2.04
C MET A 157 -6.41 -14.82 1.18
N ASP A 158 -6.41 -15.14 -0.10
CA ASP A 158 -5.48 -14.55 -1.06
C ASP A 158 -5.91 -13.14 -1.48
N MET A 159 -5.12 -12.51 -2.34
CA MET A 159 -5.35 -11.14 -2.81
C MET A 159 -6.63 -10.99 -3.67
N ASN A 160 -7.21 -12.09 -4.14
CA ASN A 160 -8.47 -12.14 -4.89
C ASN A 160 -9.66 -12.53 -4.01
N GLY A 161 -9.45 -12.77 -2.72
CA GLY A 161 -10.49 -13.21 -1.79
C GLY A 161 -10.79 -14.72 -1.86
N ALA A 162 -9.93 -15.53 -2.49
CA ALA A 162 -10.07 -16.98 -2.43
C ALA A 162 -9.35 -17.53 -1.19
N SER A 163 -9.96 -18.51 -0.53
CA SER A 163 -9.33 -19.16 0.62
C SER A 163 -8.16 -20.05 0.18
N LYS A 164 -7.20 -20.25 1.08
CA LYS A 164 -6.10 -21.20 0.88
C LYS A 164 -6.58 -22.62 0.54
N LYS A 165 -7.71 -23.05 1.11
CA LYS A 165 -8.29 -24.37 0.81
C LYS A 165 -8.81 -24.46 -0.62
N GLU A 166 -9.53 -23.45 -1.10
CA GLU A 166 -10.02 -23.42 -2.48
C GLU A 166 -8.88 -23.37 -3.49
N ASN A 167 -7.82 -22.61 -3.20
CA ASN A 167 -6.64 -22.55 -4.07
C ASN A 167 -5.85 -23.87 -4.11
N LEU A 168 -5.79 -24.60 -3.00
CA LEU A 168 -5.21 -25.94 -2.97
C LEU A 168 -6.05 -26.93 -3.78
N ALA A 169 -7.38 -26.91 -3.62
CA ALA A 169 -8.28 -27.76 -4.39
C ALA A 169 -8.17 -27.49 -5.90
N LYS A 170 -8.16 -26.22 -6.32
CA LYS A 170 -7.97 -25.85 -7.74
C LYS A 170 -6.60 -26.26 -8.31
N LYS A 171 -5.55 -26.31 -7.48
CA LYS A 171 -4.23 -26.78 -7.90
C LYS A 171 -4.17 -28.31 -8.02
N SER A 172 -4.92 -29.04 -7.19
CA SER A 172 -5.00 -30.50 -7.26
C SER A 172 -5.89 -30.99 -8.41
N SER A 173 -6.75 -30.13 -8.96
CA SER A 173 -7.60 -30.42 -10.13
C SER A 173 -6.99 -29.97 -11.47
N LYS A 174 -5.74 -29.53 -11.50
CA LYS A 174 -4.95 -29.21 -12.69
C LYS A 174 -3.78 -30.17 -12.81
#